data_AF-A0A7M3MB81-F1
#
_entry.id   AF-A0A7M3MB81-F1
#
_cell.length_a   1.000
_cell.length_b   1.000
_cell.length_c   1.000
_cell.angle_alpha   90.00
_cell.angle_beta   90.00
_cell.angle_gamma   90.00
#
_symmetry.space_group_name_H-M   'P 1'
#
loop_
_entity.id
_entity.type
_entity.pdbx_description
1 polymer ?
#
loop_
_entity_poly.entity_id
_entity_poly.type
_entity_poly.pdbx_seq_one_letter_code
_entity_poly.pdbx_strand_id
1 'polypeptide(L)'
;MGFIKDADQSPPEHARVYIAPAPDGASPATEVRSWPNRDGEQLFEIAFIVPRGEKHLHAWVGFMAETLDRMGWDRWWIDTLSISQVLNRYIVDAVRQWGEAFWPLYQRDAVALIQVGLQREDFQNCAENWARQFPHVSVDDEYDFERITLELEAQAMEERAKRRFFGLHRLLHARNRTN
;
A
#
# COMPACT_ATOMS: atom_id res chain seq x y z
N MET A 1 -3.26 7.64 7.00
CA MET A 1 -2.57 6.89 5.92
C MET A 1 -1.71 5.80 6.53
N GLY A 2 -1.50 4.70 5.82
CA GLY A 2 -0.65 3.59 6.25
C GLY A 2 0.13 2.96 5.10
N PHE A 3 0.74 1.79 5.33
CA PHE A 3 1.63 1.14 4.37
C PHE A 3 1.38 -0.37 4.30
N ILE A 4 1.50 -0.88 3.07
CA ILE A 4 1.57 -2.32 2.77
C ILE A 4 2.77 -2.55 1.86
N LYS A 5 3.46 -3.68 2.00
CA LYS A 5 4.55 -4.06 1.10
C LYS A 5 4.03 -4.38 -0.30
N ASP A 6 2.99 -5.20 -0.34
CA ASP A 6 2.35 -5.73 -1.54
C ASP A 6 0.89 -6.09 -1.23
N ALA A 7 0.17 -6.54 -2.26
CA ALA A 7 -1.25 -6.86 -2.15
C ALA A 7 -1.57 -7.98 -1.14
N ASP A 8 -0.63 -8.87 -0.85
CA ASP A 8 -0.86 -9.99 0.09
C ASP A 8 -0.92 -9.50 1.54
N GLN A 9 -0.42 -8.30 1.84
CA GLN A 9 -0.54 -7.65 3.15
C GLN A 9 -1.79 -6.78 3.31
N SER A 10 -2.58 -6.59 2.24
CA SER A 10 -3.80 -5.77 2.33
C SER A 10 -4.88 -6.51 3.12
N PRO A 11 -5.50 -5.87 4.13
CA PRO A 11 -6.71 -6.41 4.73
C PRO A 11 -7.85 -6.49 3.69
N PRO A 12 -8.74 -7.50 3.76
CA PRO A 12 -9.80 -7.71 2.76
C PRO A 12 -10.77 -6.53 2.60
N GLU A 13 -10.98 -5.75 3.66
CA GLU A 13 -11.84 -4.57 3.67
C GLU A 13 -11.23 -3.35 2.96
N HIS A 14 -9.94 -3.38 2.62
CA HIS A 14 -9.29 -2.31 1.86
C HIS A 14 -9.36 -2.61 0.37
N ALA A 15 -10.20 -1.86 -0.35
CA ALA A 15 -10.31 -2.01 -1.79
C ALA A 15 -9.06 -1.49 -2.51
N ARG A 16 -8.65 -2.16 -3.58
CA ARG A 16 -7.52 -1.72 -4.40
C ARG A 16 -7.93 -0.54 -5.28
N VAL A 17 -7.09 0.48 -5.32
CA VAL A 17 -7.11 1.54 -6.31
C VAL A 17 -6.00 1.26 -7.32
N TYR A 18 -6.40 1.04 -8.57
CA TYR A 18 -5.51 0.76 -9.69
C TYR A 18 -5.66 1.85 -10.75
N ILE A 19 -4.58 2.25 -11.39
CA ILE A 19 -4.61 3.25 -12.47
C ILE A 19 -4.13 2.62 -13.77
N ALA A 20 -5.00 2.61 -14.76
CA ALA A 20 -4.77 2.08 -16.09
C ALA A 20 -4.67 3.22 -17.12
N PRO A 21 -3.87 3.05 -18.18
CA PRO A 21 -3.80 4.01 -19.27
C PRO A 21 -5.05 3.94 -20.15
N ALA A 22 -5.66 5.09 -20.44
CA ALA A 22 -6.71 5.23 -21.43
C ALA A 22 -6.14 5.21 -22.87
N PRO A 23 -6.93 4.78 -23.87
CA PRO A 23 -6.62 5.03 -25.27
C PRO A 23 -6.46 6.53 -25.56
N ASP A 24 -5.63 6.88 -26.55
CA ASP A 24 -5.39 8.27 -26.92
C ASP A 24 -6.71 8.99 -27.30
N GLY A 25 -6.95 10.15 -26.68
CA GLY A 25 -8.16 10.95 -26.89
C GLY A 25 -9.41 10.47 -26.16
N ALA A 26 -9.34 9.37 -25.41
CA ALA A 26 -10.46 8.92 -24.57
C ALA A 26 -10.61 9.78 -23.31
N SER A 27 -11.86 9.94 -22.86
CA SER A 27 -12.15 10.56 -21.56
C SER A 27 -11.80 9.61 -20.40
N PRO A 28 -11.44 10.14 -19.22
CA PRO A 28 -11.25 9.31 -18.03
C PRO A 28 -12.50 8.47 -17.74
N ALA A 29 -12.29 7.22 -17.32
CA ALA A 29 -13.35 6.28 -16.98
C ALA A 29 -12.96 5.45 -15.75
N THR A 30 -13.95 4.79 -15.16
CA THR A 30 -13.77 3.92 -13.98
C THR A 30 -14.45 2.59 -14.18
N GLU A 31 -13.77 1.53 -13.79
CA GLU A 31 -14.33 0.18 -13.71
C GLU A 31 -14.22 -0.33 -12.27
N VAL A 32 -15.30 -0.92 -11.76
CA VAL A 32 -15.27 -1.65 -10.49
C VAL A 32 -15.17 -3.13 -10.81
N ARG A 33 -14.20 -3.80 -10.18
CA ARG A 33 -13.92 -5.22 -10.37
C ARG A 33 -13.97 -5.91 -9.01
N SER A 34 -14.39 -7.17 -9.03
CA SER A 34 -14.50 -7.96 -7.81
C SER A 34 -14.21 -9.43 -8.12
N TRP A 35 -13.41 -10.07 -7.26
CA TRP A 35 -13.12 -11.51 -7.35
C TRP A 35 -12.89 -12.10 -5.94
N PRO A 36 -13.14 -13.41 -5.73
CA PRO A 36 -12.84 -14.06 -4.46
C PRO A 36 -11.32 -14.28 -4.29
N ASN A 37 -10.82 -14.15 -3.06
CA ASN A 37 -9.48 -14.59 -2.69
C ASN A 37 -9.43 -16.12 -2.43
N ARG A 38 -8.25 -16.64 -2.05
CA ARG A 38 -8.06 -18.08 -1.78
C ARG A 38 -8.90 -18.60 -0.61
N ASP A 39 -9.23 -17.72 0.33
CA ASP A 39 -10.02 -18.02 1.52
C ASP A 39 -11.53 -17.78 1.32
N GLY A 40 -11.94 -17.38 0.10
CA GLY A 40 -13.32 -17.15 -0.29
C GLY A 40 -13.87 -15.76 0.03
N GLU A 41 -13.04 -14.84 0.52
CA GLU A 41 -13.43 -13.45 0.79
C GLU A 41 -13.49 -12.65 -0.50
N GLN A 42 -14.48 -11.77 -0.59
CA GLN A 42 -14.71 -10.95 -1.77
C GLN A 42 -13.77 -9.74 -1.77
N LEU A 43 -12.83 -9.70 -2.72
CA LEU A 43 -11.98 -8.53 -2.94
C LEU A 43 -12.62 -7.58 -3.94
N PHE A 44 -12.28 -6.30 -3.81
CA PHE A 44 -12.75 -5.21 -4.67
C PHE A 44 -11.58 -4.38 -5.18
N GLU A 45 -11.70 -3.93 -6.43
CA GLU A 45 -10.78 -3.00 -7.08
C GLU A 45 -11.59 -1.93 -7.81
N ILE A 46 -11.13 -0.68 -7.73
CA ILE A 46 -11.48 0.36 -8.69
C ILE A 46 -10.29 0.61 -9.62
N ALA A 47 -10.53 0.43 -10.91
CA ALA A 47 -9.58 0.77 -11.96
C ALA A 47 -9.94 2.11 -12.57
N PHE A 48 -9.07 3.10 -12.40
CA PHE A 48 -9.15 4.41 -13.05
C PHE A 48 -8.43 4.36 -14.39
N ILE A 49 -9.17 4.46 -15.49
CA ILE A 49 -8.65 4.46 -16.86
C ILE A 49 -8.45 5.92 -17.28
N VAL A 50 -7.20 6.37 -17.36
CA VAL A 50 -6.86 7.80 -17.45
C VAL A 50 -5.82 8.12 -18.54
N PRO A 51 -5.83 9.33 -19.12
CA PRO A 51 -4.82 9.74 -20.09
C PRO A 51 -3.39 9.67 -19.53
N ARG A 52 -2.44 9.18 -20.34
CA ARG A 52 -1.04 9.01 -19.93
C ARG A 52 -0.28 10.34 -19.83
N GLY A 53 0.68 10.38 -18.91
CA GLY A 53 1.67 11.43 -18.80
C GLY A 53 1.29 12.57 -17.87
N GLU A 54 2.33 13.21 -17.35
CA GLU A 54 2.27 14.25 -16.30
C GLU A 54 1.37 15.44 -16.66
N LYS A 55 1.34 15.86 -17.92
CA LYS A 55 0.48 16.96 -18.40
C LYS A 55 -1.01 16.75 -18.12
N HIS A 56 -1.45 15.51 -17.87
CA HIS A 56 -2.84 15.18 -17.59
C HIS A 56 -3.09 14.88 -16.11
N LEU A 57 -2.06 14.87 -15.25
CA LEU A 57 -2.13 14.47 -13.85
C LEU A 57 -3.27 15.16 -13.09
N HIS A 58 -3.29 16.49 -13.10
CA HIS A 58 -4.31 17.25 -12.38
C HIS A 58 -5.75 16.93 -12.83
N ALA A 59 -5.95 16.66 -14.13
CA ALA A 59 -7.27 16.37 -14.66
C ALA A 59 -7.79 15.03 -14.15
N TRP A 60 -6.97 13.97 -14.19
CA TRP A 60 -7.44 12.65 -13.74
C TRP A 60 -7.38 12.47 -12.23
N VAL A 61 -6.50 13.17 -11.52
CA VAL A 61 -6.48 13.19 -10.06
C VAL A 61 -7.76 13.83 -9.48
N GLY A 62 -8.26 14.91 -10.09
CA GLY A 62 -9.54 15.49 -9.71
C GLY A 62 -10.71 14.50 -9.89
N PHE A 63 -10.73 13.82 -11.04
CA PHE A 63 -11.71 12.76 -11.32
C PHE A 63 -11.61 11.59 -10.31
N MET A 64 -10.39 11.20 -9.93
CA MET A 64 -10.16 10.17 -8.91
C MET A 64 -10.71 10.57 -7.54
N ALA A 65 -10.36 11.75 -7.04
CA ALA A 65 -10.79 12.23 -5.74
C ALA A 65 -12.33 12.33 -5.66
N GLU A 66 -12.96 12.88 -6.70
CA GLU A 66 -14.43 12.97 -6.80
C GLU A 66 -15.08 11.58 -6.82
N THR A 67 -14.51 10.63 -7.58
CA THR A 67 -15.07 9.28 -7.67
C THR A 67 -14.94 8.53 -6.35
N LEU A 68 -13.77 8.57 -5.71
CA LEU A 68 -13.55 7.92 -4.41
C LEU A 68 -14.47 8.49 -3.33
N ASP A 69 -14.67 9.81 -3.33
CA ASP A 69 -15.60 10.45 -2.41
C ASP A 69 -17.06 9.98 -2.64
N ARG A 70 -17.49 9.90 -3.91
CA ARG A 70 -18.84 9.44 -4.27
C ARG A 70 -19.10 7.98 -3.97
N MET A 71 -18.10 7.11 -4.17
CA MET A 71 -18.24 5.68 -3.81
C MET A 71 -18.37 5.48 -2.31
N GLY A 72 -17.87 6.42 -1.53
CA GLY A 72 -17.96 6.41 -0.08
C GLY A 72 -17.07 5.37 0.59
N TRP A 73 -16.09 4.83 -0.12
CA TRP A 73 -15.10 3.93 0.44
C TRP A 73 -14.23 4.70 1.44
N ASP A 74 -14.22 4.19 2.67
CA ASP A 74 -13.44 4.69 3.80
C ASP A 74 -12.14 3.90 3.99
N ARG A 75 -11.93 2.81 3.24
CA ARG A 75 -10.74 1.95 3.32
C ARG A 75 -10.28 1.53 1.94
N TRP A 76 -9.07 1.91 1.57
CA TRP A 76 -8.49 1.57 0.27
C TRP A 76 -6.97 1.61 0.27
N TRP A 77 -6.36 0.99 -0.74
CA TRP A 77 -4.92 1.06 -0.96
C TRP A 77 -4.59 1.37 -2.40
N ILE A 78 -3.49 2.09 -2.65
CA ILE A 78 -3.09 2.51 -4.00
C ILE A 78 -1.93 1.66 -4.52
N ASP A 79 -2.11 1.10 -5.72
CA ASP A 79 -1.04 0.46 -6.47
C ASP A 79 -0.09 1.53 -7.04
N THR A 80 1.05 1.68 -6.38
CA THR A 80 2.09 2.65 -6.74
C THR A 80 2.77 2.37 -8.08
N LEU A 81 2.86 1.09 -8.48
CA LEU A 81 3.42 0.71 -9.78
C LEU A 81 2.51 1.21 -10.91
N SER A 82 1.20 1.14 -10.72
CA SER A 82 0.22 1.62 -11.70
C SER A 82 0.36 3.14 -11.96
N ILE A 83 0.61 3.94 -10.91
CA ILE A 83 0.91 5.39 -11.03
C ILE A 83 2.17 5.61 -11.88
N SER A 84 3.25 4.90 -11.55
CA SER A 84 4.53 5.00 -12.27
C SER A 84 4.39 4.70 -13.75
N GLN A 85 3.62 3.66 -14.11
CA GLN A 85 3.40 3.25 -15.50
C GLN A 85 2.60 4.28 -16.30
N VAL A 86 1.58 4.90 -15.69
CA VAL A 86 0.74 5.90 -16.36
C VAL A 86 1.44 7.24 -16.50
N LEU A 87 2.23 7.64 -15.49
CA LEU A 87 3.05 8.85 -15.56
C LEU A 87 4.35 8.68 -16.35
N ASN A 88 4.76 7.43 -16.61
CA ASN A 88 6.04 7.09 -17.23
C ASN A 88 7.23 7.72 -16.50
N ARG A 89 7.26 7.57 -15.17
CA ARG A 89 8.31 8.12 -14.29
C ARG A 89 8.78 7.08 -13.28
N TYR A 90 9.92 7.35 -12.65
CA TYR A 90 10.39 6.57 -11.51
C TYR A 90 9.32 6.53 -10.41
N ILE A 91 9.13 5.37 -9.79
CA ILE A 91 7.95 5.07 -8.96
C ILE A 91 7.78 6.04 -7.79
N VAL A 92 8.85 6.37 -7.09
CA VAL A 92 8.81 7.31 -5.96
C VAL A 92 8.45 8.72 -6.44
N ASP A 93 9.03 9.20 -7.54
CA ASP A 93 8.72 10.51 -8.10
C ASP A 93 7.27 10.61 -8.58
N ALA A 94 6.79 9.56 -9.24
CA ALA A 94 5.44 9.47 -9.77
C ALA A 94 4.40 9.54 -8.64
N VAL A 95 4.62 8.76 -7.57
CA VAL A 95 3.73 8.70 -6.41
C VAL A 95 3.79 9.99 -5.60
N ARG A 96 4.98 10.54 -5.36
CA ARG A 96 5.17 11.86 -4.72
C ARG A 96 4.32 12.92 -5.41
N GLN A 97 4.45 13.03 -6.73
CA GLN A 97 3.74 14.00 -7.53
C GLN A 97 2.23 13.75 -7.55
N TRP A 98 1.81 12.48 -7.62
CA TRP A 98 0.41 12.10 -7.50
C TRP A 98 -0.19 12.54 -6.17
N GLY A 99 0.45 12.27 -5.05
CA GLY A 99 -0.07 12.64 -3.73
C GLY A 99 -0.10 14.15 -3.51
N GLU A 100 0.90 14.88 -3.99
CA GLU A 100 0.90 16.36 -4.00
C GLU A 100 -0.31 16.94 -4.76
N ALA A 101 -0.75 16.28 -5.83
CA ALA A 101 -1.94 16.66 -6.58
C ALA A 101 -3.26 16.16 -5.96
N PHE A 102 -3.25 14.98 -5.33
CA PHE A 102 -4.45 14.26 -4.88
C PHE A 102 -4.96 14.73 -3.52
N TRP A 103 -4.08 14.82 -2.52
CA TRP A 103 -4.49 15.14 -1.15
C TRP A 103 -5.19 16.49 -0.98
N PRO A 104 -4.86 17.56 -1.73
CA PRO A 104 -5.64 18.80 -1.68
C PRO A 104 -7.12 18.63 -2.07
N LEU A 105 -7.41 17.64 -2.93
CA LEU A 105 -8.74 17.41 -3.51
C LEU A 105 -9.54 16.33 -2.75
N TYR A 106 -8.88 15.48 -1.98
CA TYR A 106 -9.50 14.40 -1.22
C TYR A 106 -9.43 14.67 0.28
N GLN A 107 -10.57 15.04 0.88
CA GLN A 107 -10.69 15.42 2.29
C GLN A 107 -11.62 14.51 3.09
N ARG A 108 -11.97 13.34 2.52
CA ARG A 108 -12.83 12.38 3.19
C ARG A 108 -12.08 11.70 4.34
N ASP A 109 -12.80 11.42 5.42
CA ASP A 109 -12.29 10.55 6.49
C ASP A 109 -12.17 9.11 5.96
N ALA A 110 -10.94 8.68 5.71
CA ALA A 110 -10.63 7.38 5.13
C ALA A 110 -9.22 6.92 5.50
N VAL A 111 -9.05 5.59 5.56
CA VAL A 111 -7.77 4.91 5.67
C VAL A 111 -7.27 4.58 4.27
N ALA A 112 -6.27 5.35 3.83
CA ALA A 112 -5.54 5.11 2.59
C ALA A 112 -4.18 4.46 2.86
N LEU A 113 -3.95 3.28 2.28
CA LEU A 113 -2.65 2.57 2.38
C LEU A 113 -1.85 2.77 1.09
N ILE A 114 -0.53 2.98 1.24
CA ILE A 114 0.39 3.08 0.11
C ILE A 114 1.12 1.75 -0.06
N GLN A 115 1.10 1.18 -1.26
CA GLN A 115 1.93 0.01 -1.57
C GLN A 115 3.39 0.41 -1.76
N VAL A 116 4.28 0.02 -0.85
CA VAL A 116 5.65 0.54 -0.79
C VAL A 116 6.72 -0.34 -1.44
N GLY A 117 6.44 -1.64 -1.64
CA GLY A 117 7.36 -2.56 -2.29
C GLY A 117 8.75 -2.59 -1.61
N LEU A 118 9.80 -2.28 -2.37
CA LEU A 118 11.18 -2.24 -1.84
C LEU A 118 11.62 -0.83 -1.43
N GLN A 119 10.84 0.20 -1.75
CA GLN A 119 11.19 1.61 -1.55
C GLN A 119 10.50 2.20 -0.30
N ARG A 120 10.39 1.40 0.77
CA ARG A 120 9.68 1.76 2.00
C ARG A 120 10.07 3.13 2.54
N GLU A 121 11.36 3.35 2.76
CA GLU A 121 11.86 4.60 3.36
C GLU A 121 11.49 5.82 2.51
N ASP A 122 11.56 5.70 1.18
CA ASP A 122 11.21 6.78 0.26
C ASP A 122 9.70 7.11 0.31
N PHE A 123 8.84 6.08 0.37
CA PHE A 123 7.40 6.28 0.47
C PHE A 123 6.97 6.79 1.84
N GLN A 124 7.64 6.37 2.91
CA GLN A 124 7.43 6.93 4.24
C GLN A 124 7.77 8.43 4.26
N ASN A 125 8.91 8.82 3.68
CA ASN A 125 9.29 10.22 3.53
C ASN A 125 8.27 11.03 2.72
N CYS A 126 7.69 10.45 1.65
CA CYS A 126 6.62 11.09 0.88
C CYS A 126 5.36 11.30 1.74
N ALA A 127 4.94 10.28 2.46
CA ALA A 127 3.75 10.31 3.31
C ALA A 127 3.88 11.33 4.46
N GLU A 128 5.03 11.36 5.13
CA GLU A 128 5.31 12.35 6.16
C GLU A 128 5.34 13.78 5.60
N ASN A 129 5.90 13.96 4.41
CA ASN A 129 5.91 15.26 3.74
C ASN A 129 4.47 15.72 3.42
N TRP A 130 3.61 14.84 2.91
CA TRP A 130 2.20 15.16 2.70
C TRP A 130 1.48 15.49 4.00
N ALA A 131 1.70 14.73 5.07
CA ALA A 131 1.10 15.01 6.38
C ALA A 131 1.54 16.35 6.97
N ARG A 132 2.78 16.80 6.69
CA ARG A 132 3.24 18.15 7.06
C ARG A 132 2.58 19.25 6.22
N GLN A 133 2.25 18.97 4.97
CA GLN A 133 1.67 19.95 4.02
C GLN A 133 0.15 20.07 4.13
N PHE A 134 -0.54 18.96 4.42
CA PHE A 134 -1.99 18.86 4.37
C PHE A 134 -2.55 18.52 5.76
N PRO A 135 -3.21 19.46 6.45
CA PRO A 135 -3.64 19.28 7.84
C PRO A 135 -4.62 18.14 8.10
N HIS A 136 -5.35 17.70 7.07
CA HIS A 136 -6.31 16.59 7.14
C HIS A 136 -5.66 15.23 6.86
N VAL A 137 -4.36 15.20 6.56
CA VAL A 137 -3.61 13.99 6.26
C VAL A 137 -2.67 13.69 7.43
N SER A 138 -2.73 12.47 7.93
CA SER A 138 -1.81 11.95 8.94
C SER A 138 -1.26 10.58 8.52
N VAL A 139 -0.06 10.26 9.00
CA VAL A 139 0.46 8.88 8.96
C VAL A 139 0.09 8.24 10.30
N ASP A 140 -0.48 7.04 10.24
CA ASP A 140 -0.89 6.29 11.41
C ASP A 140 -0.23 4.92 11.39
N ASP A 141 0.50 4.69 12.45
CA ASP A 141 1.32 3.53 12.76
C ASP A 141 0.50 2.24 12.94
N GLU A 142 -0.79 2.37 13.30
CA GLU A 142 -1.74 1.26 13.36
C GLU A 142 -1.96 0.62 11.97
N TYR A 143 -1.82 1.41 10.91
CA TYR A 143 -2.03 0.97 9.52
C TYR A 143 -0.72 0.68 8.77
N ASP A 144 0.38 0.49 9.49
CA ASP A 144 1.68 0.10 8.92
C ASP A 144 1.86 -1.44 8.96
N PHE A 145 1.12 -2.11 8.09
CA PHE A 145 1.09 -3.58 8.02
C PHE A 145 2.43 -4.18 7.62
N GLU A 146 3.25 -3.46 6.84
CA GLU A 146 4.60 -3.90 6.52
C GLU A 146 5.46 -3.97 7.78
N ARG A 147 5.47 -2.91 8.59
CA ARG A 147 6.24 -2.89 9.84
C ARG A 147 5.76 -3.96 10.82
N ILE A 148 4.45 -4.10 10.99
CA ILE A 148 3.85 -5.14 11.83
C ILE A 148 4.31 -6.53 11.36
N THR A 149 4.32 -6.78 10.05
CA THR A 149 4.79 -8.06 9.50
C THR A 149 6.27 -8.30 9.81
N LEU A 150 7.13 -7.30 9.62
CA LEU A 150 8.57 -7.41 9.91
C LEU A 150 8.83 -7.70 11.40
N GLU A 151 8.09 -7.05 12.30
CA GLU A 151 8.21 -7.28 13.74
C GLU A 151 7.81 -8.72 14.13
N LEU A 152 6.69 -9.22 13.57
CA LEU A 152 6.24 -10.59 13.80
C LEU A 152 7.23 -11.62 13.26
N GLU A 153 7.81 -11.39 12.08
CA GLU A 153 8.85 -12.25 11.50
C GLU A 153 10.12 -12.28 12.37
N ALA A 154 10.55 -11.13 12.88
CA ALA A 154 11.71 -11.02 13.76
C ALA A 154 11.49 -11.77 15.07
N GLN A 155 10.31 -11.61 15.70
CA GLN A 155 9.93 -12.34 16.91
C GLN A 155 9.92 -13.87 16.67
N ALA A 156 9.34 -14.32 15.55
CA ALA A 156 9.30 -15.73 15.19
C ALA A 156 10.71 -16.31 14.97
N MET A 157 11.63 -15.53 14.39
CA MET A 157 13.03 -15.94 14.22
C MET A 157 13.76 -16.06 15.56
N GLU A 158 13.56 -15.10 16.47
CA GLU A 158 14.16 -15.12 17.80
C GLU A 158 13.68 -16.33 18.62
N GLU A 159 12.38 -16.63 18.57
CA GLU A 159 11.82 -17.83 19.22
C GLU A 159 12.41 -19.12 18.64
N ARG A 160 12.52 -19.22 17.31
CA ARG A 160 13.12 -20.38 16.65
C ARG A 160 14.58 -20.56 17.05
N ALA A 161 15.34 -19.45 17.16
CA ALA A 161 16.72 -19.47 17.62
C ALA A 161 16.84 -19.96 19.07
N LYS A 162 16.00 -19.45 19.98
CA LYS A 162 15.91 -19.91 21.37
C LYS A 162 15.62 -21.42 21.44
N ARG A 163 14.60 -21.90 20.73
CA ARG A 163 14.24 -23.34 20.70
C ARG A 163 15.39 -24.22 20.20
N ARG A 164 16.10 -23.80 19.14
CA ARG A 164 17.29 -24.51 18.61
C ARG A 164 18.43 -24.56 19.61
N PHE A 165 18.72 -23.44 20.28
CA PHE A 165 19.77 -23.35 21.30
C PHE A 165 19.50 -24.28 22.49
N PHE A 166 18.27 -24.29 23.02
CA PHE A 166 17.87 -25.19 24.10
C PHE A 166 17.92 -26.67 23.70
N GLY A 167 17.55 -27.00 22.45
CA GLY A 167 17.66 -28.36 21.91
C GLY A 167 19.11 -28.86 21.84
N LEU A 168 20.02 -28.03 21.32
CA LEU A 168 21.45 -28.35 21.25
C LEU A 168 22.10 -28.51 22.63
N HIS A 169 21.79 -27.60 23.56
CA HIS A 169 22.31 -27.67 24.93
C HIS A 169 21.82 -28.95 25.64
N ARG A 170 20.55 -29.33 25.45
CA ARG A 170 19.99 -30.57 26.03
C ARG A 170 20.67 -31.82 25.46
N LEU A 171 21.00 -31.85 24.16
CA LEU A 171 21.74 -32.95 23.52
C LEU A 171 23.19 -33.04 24.03
N LEU A 172 23.87 -31.91 24.23
CA LEU A 172 25.23 -31.86 24.77
C LEU A 172 25.29 -32.35 26.22
N HIS A 173 24.33 -31.96 27.06
CA HIS A 173 24.24 -32.46 28.44
C HIS A 173 23.87 -33.94 28.54
N ALA A 174 23.05 -34.45 27.61
CA ALA A 174 22.74 -35.89 27.55
C ALA A 174 23.98 -36.73 27.20
N ARG A 175 24.82 -36.24 26.27
CA ARG A 175 26.05 -36.92 25.83
C ARG A 175 27.15 -36.93 26.89
N ASN A 176 27.24 -35.90 27.73
CA ASN A 176 28.24 -35.81 28.80
C ASN A 176 27.88 -36.62 30.06
N ARG A 177 26.67 -37.17 30.17
CA ARG A 177 26.23 -38.01 31.31
C ARG A 177 26.40 -39.52 31.06
N THR A 178 26.86 -39.92 29.89
CA THR A 178 27.02 -41.32 29.48
C THR A 178 28.48 -41.81 29.42
N ASN A 179 29.42 -41.05 29.98
CA ASN A 179 30.81 -41.48 30.25
C ASN A 179 31.05 -41.51 31.76
#